data_AF-A0A4P9JED7-F1
#
_entry.id   AF-A0A4P9JED7-F1
#
_cell.length_a   1.000
_cell.length_b   1.000
_cell.length_c   1.000
_cell.angle_alpha   90.00
_cell.angle_beta   90.00
_cell.angle_gamma   90.00
#
_symmetry.space_group_name_H-M   'P 1'
#
loop_
_entity.id
_entity.type
_entity.pdbx_description
1 polymer ?
#
loop_
_entity_poly.entity_id
_entity_poly.type
_entity_poly.pdbx_seq_one_letter_code
_entity_poly.pdbx_strand_id
1 'polypeptide(L)'
;MSRHAIYDSLHDNSADILTPPCPFCGQQGWITIPQTGADALAEGHLVQDALPGLEARLREQIISGTHPRCAPGAQFGDGIDPALFR
;
A
#
# COMPACT_ATOMS: atom_id res chain seq x y z
N MET A 1 -11.17 -9.67 7.66
CA MET A 1 -9.89 -9.70 8.40
C MET A 1 -8.87 -8.91 7.59
N SER A 2 -8.44 -7.76 8.10
CA SER A 2 -7.46 -6.90 7.43
C SER A 2 -6.14 -7.66 7.24
N ARG A 3 -5.59 -7.63 6.03
CA ARG A 3 -4.34 -8.36 5.67
C ARG A 3 -3.07 -7.59 6.03
N HIS A 4 -3.23 -6.37 6.54
CA HIS A 4 -2.18 -5.44 6.93
C HIS A 4 -2.28 -5.12 8.43
N ALA A 5 -1.15 -4.82 9.06
CA ALA A 5 -1.08 -4.37 10.44
C ALA A 5 -0.76 -2.87 10.50
N ILE A 6 -1.42 -2.16 11.41
CA ILE A 6 -1.26 -0.71 11.61
C ILE A 6 -0.51 -0.51 12.94
N TYR A 7 0.49 0.36 12.93
CA TYR A 7 1.32 0.71 14.07
C TYR A 7 1.31 2.23 14.27
N ASP A 8 1.29 2.68 15.52
CA ASP A 8 1.52 4.09 15.82
C ASP A 8 2.95 4.46 15.42
N SER A 9 3.09 5.45 14.54
CA SER A 9 4.42 5.92 14.14
C SER A 9 5.00 6.82 15.23
N LEU A 10 6.33 6.98 15.23
CA LEU A 10 7.00 7.95 16.11
C LEU A 10 6.80 9.41 15.64
N HIS A 11 6.07 9.62 14.54
CA HIS A 11 5.80 10.92 13.96
C HIS A 11 4.39 11.40 14.30
N ASP A 12 4.25 12.71 14.50
CA ASP A 12 2.97 13.32 14.88
C ASP A 12 1.92 13.11 13.78
N ASN A 13 0.73 12.64 14.18
CA ASN A 13 -0.43 12.42 13.31
C ASN A 13 -0.19 11.46 12.13
N SER A 14 0.70 10.48 12.28
CA SER A 14 0.88 9.41 11.30
C SER A 14 0.94 8.03 11.94
N ALA A 15 0.61 7.04 11.13
CA ALA A 15 0.70 5.62 11.45
C ALA A 15 1.44 4.88 10.33
N ASP A 16 2.14 3.81 10.70
CA ASP A 16 2.84 2.95 9.76
C ASP A 16 2.04 1.67 9.51
N ILE A 17 1.84 1.35 8.23
CA ILE A 17 1.22 0.11 7.79
C ILE A 17 2.30 -0.87 7.37
N LEU A 18 2.33 -2.03 8.02
CA LEU A 18 3.02 -3.21 7.52
C LEU A 18 2.10 -3.93 6.53
N THR A 19 2.51 -3.95 5.27
CA THR A 19 1.72 -4.54 4.18
C THR A 19 1.86 -6.05 4.16
N PRO A 20 0.90 -6.78 3.54
CA PRO A 20 1.05 -8.21 3.33
C PRO A 20 2.35 -8.54 2.58
N PRO A 21 2.86 -9.78 2.68
CA PRO A 21 3.98 -10.22 1.86
C PRO A 21 3.65 -10.09 0.37
N CYS A 22 4.56 -9.48 -0.38
CA CYS A 22 4.42 -9.33 -1.81
C CYS A 22 4.40 -10.70 -2.51
N PRO A 23 3.42 -10.99 -3.38
CA PRO A 23 3.34 -12.28 -4.06
C PRO A 23 4.49 -12.51 -5.06
N PHE A 24 5.22 -11.47 -5.45
CA PHE A 24 6.31 -11.55 -6.42
C PHE A 24 7.68 -11.76 -5.78
N CYS A 25 7.99 -11.04 -4.70
CA CYS A 25 9.32 -11.11 -4.04
C CYS A 25 9.29 -11.74 -2.63
N GLY A 26 8.10 -12.00 -2.08
CA GLY A 26 7.91 -12.56 -0.74
C GLY A 26 8.19 -11.60 0.43
N GLN A 27 8.70 -10.40 0.17
CA GLN A 27 9.01 -9.41 1.20
C GLN A 27 7.76 -8.60 1.56
N GLN A 28 7.67 -8.16 2.82
CA GLN A 28 6.68 -7.18 3.27
C GLN A 28 7.20 -5.77 3.02
N GLY A 29 6.30 -4.78 3.02
CA GLY A 29 6.65 -3.38 2.88
C GLY A 29 6.03 -2.54 3.99
N TRP A 30 6.52 -1.31 4.11
CA TRP A 30 6.06 -0.33 5.07
C TRP A 30 5.54 0.91 4.35
N ILE A 31 4.40 1.44 4.78
CA ILE A 31 3.82 2.67 4.25
C ILE A 31 3.37 3.54 5.41
N THR A 32 3.91 4.75 5.49
CA THR A 32 3.46 5.78 6.44
C THR A 32 2.24 6.48 5.87
N ILE A 33 1.18 6.57 6.67
CA ILE A 33 -0.08 7.22 6.31
C ILE A 33 -0.52 8.22 7.40
N PRO A 34 -1.42 9.17 7.09
CA PRO A 34 -2.03 10.01 8.11
C PRO A 34 -2.81 9.18 9.14
N GLN A 35 -2.79 9.59 10.40
CA GLN A 35 -3.51 8.92 11.49
C GLN A 35 -5.01 8.79 11.17
N THR A 36 -5.63 9.81 10.59
CA THR A 36 -7.04 9.78 10.20
C THR A 36 -7.36 8.67 9.18
N GLY A 37 -6.41 8.33 8.31
CA GLY A 37 -6.55 7.22 7.38
C GLY A 37 -6.42 5.87 8.09
N ALA A 38 -5.54 5.78 9.10
CA ALA A 38 -5.40 4.59 9.92
C ALA A 38 -6.66 4.31 10.75
N ASP A 39 -7.25 5.34 11.33
CA ASP A 39 -8.49 5.24 12.09
C ASP A 39 -9.64 4.75 11.19
N ALA A 40 -9.79 5.32 9.98
CA ALA A 40 -10.79 4.86 9.01
C ALA A 40 -10.57 3.40 8.57
N LEU A 41 -9.33 2.96 8.37
CA LEU A 41 -9.02 1.56 8.09
C LEU A 41 -9.36 0.63 9.26
N ALA A 42 -9.13 1.09 10.50
CA ALA A 42 -9.50 0.35 11.70
C ALA A 42 -11.02 0.21 11.86
N GLU A 43 -11.78 1.22 11.42
CA GLU A 43 -13.25 1.20 11.33
C GLU A 43 -13.79 0.32 10.18
N GLY A 44 -12.91 -0.18 9.31
CA GLY A 44 -13.26 -1.10 8.23
C GLY A 44 -13.60 -0.44 6.90
N HIS A 45 -13.27 0.85 6.74
CA HIS A 45 -13.38 1.52 5.43
C HIS A 45 -12.44 0.88 4.41
N LEU A 46 -12.82 0.97 3.13
CA LEU A 46 -11.98 0.51 2.03
C LEU A 46 -10.75 1.43 1.90
N VAL A 47 -9.62 0.87 1.45
CA VAL A 47 -8.35 1.59 1.34
C VAL A 47 -8.47 2.83 0.44
N GLN A 48 -9.25 2.76 -0.63
CA GLN A 48 -9.50 3.92 -1.51
C GLN A 48 -10.31 5.04 -0.85
N ASP A 49 -11.16 4.71 0.13
CA ASP A 49 -11.98 5.69 0.85
C ASP A 49 -11.21 6.28 2.03
N ALA A 50 -10.45 5.45 2.74
CA ALA A 50 -9.60 5.87 3.86
C ALA A 50 -8.37 6.68 3.41
N LEU A 51 -7.84 6.39 2.23
CA LEU A 51 -6.60 6.98 1.69
C LEU A 51 -6.80 7.49 0.24
N PRO A 52 -7.70 8.45 -0.01
CA PRO A 52 -8.06 8.87 -1.36
C PRO A 52 -6.90 9.58 -2.08
N GLY A 53 -6.03 10.27 -1.33
CA GLY A 53 -4.84 10.96 -1.86
C GLY A 53 -3.60 10.08 -2.02
N LEU A 54 -3.62 8.83 -1.51
CA LEU A 54 -2.51 7.90 -1.67
C LEU A 54 -2.51 7.35 -3.10
N GLU A 55 -1.32 7.26 -3.72
CA GLU A 55 -1.19 6.73 -5.08
C GLU A 55 -1.79 5.33 -5.21
N ALA A 56 -2.38 5.04 -6.38
CA ALA A 56 -3.06 3.77 -6.64
C ALA A 56 -2.16 2.56 -6.37
N ARG A 57 -0.87 2.62 -6.74
CA ARG A 57 0.09 1.54 -6.49
C ARG A 57 0.41 1.32 -5.01
N LEU A 58 0.45 2.40 -4.22
CA LEU A 58 0.67 2.30 -2.78
C LEU A 58 -0.57 1.78 -2.07
N ARG A 59 -1.77 2.18 -2.51
CA ARG A 59 -3.03 1.56 -2.05
C ARG A 59 -3.06 0.07 -2.37
N GLU A 60 -2.66 -0.32 -3.57
CA GLU A 60 -2.58 -1.73 -3.96
C GLU A 60 -1.59 -2.50 -3.09
N GLN A 61 -0.44 -1.92 -2.76
CA GLN A 61 0.49 -2.53 -1.83
C GLN A 61 -0.15 -2.80 -0.46
N ILE A 62 -0.99 -1.89 0.05
CA ILE A 62 -1.76 -2.10 1.29
C ILE A 62 -2.75 -3.27 1.12
N ILE A 63 -3.46 -3.33 -0.02
CA ILE A 63 -4.52 -4.31 -0.30
C ILE A 63 -3.96 -5.73 -0.50
N SER A 64 -2.96 -5.89 -1.37
CA SER A 64 -2.47 -7.20 -1.82
C SER A 64 -1.03 -7.51 -1.41
N GLY A 65 -0.29 -6.53 -0.86
CA GLY A 65 1.15 -6.66 -0.60
C GLY A 65 2.01 -6.40 -1.83
N THR A 66 1.42 -6.15 -3.00
CA THR A 66 2.17 -5.97 -4.25
C THR A 66 2.98 -4.68 -4.24
N HIS A 67 4.32 -4.79 -4.16
CA HIS A 67 5.17 -3.61 -4.25
C HIS A 67 5.05 -2.91 -5.61
N PRO A 68 5.07 -1.57 -5.65
CA PRO A 68 5.03 -0.79 -6.89
C PRO A 68 6.12 -1.16 -7.91
N ARG A 69 7.28 -1.65 -7.43
CA ARG A 69 8.40 -2.12 -8.25
C ARG A 69 8.26 -3.55 -8.76
N CYS A 70 7.46 -4.38 -8.09
CA CYS A 70 7.37 -5.81 -8.35
C CYS A 70 6.30 -6.14 -9.38
N ALA A 71 5.27 -5.32 -9.49
CA ALA A 71 4.28 -5.46 -10.55
C ALA A 71 4.66 -4.56 -11.75
N PRO A 72 4.88 -5.15 -12.94
CA PRO A 72 5.15 -4.38 -14.15
C PRO A 72 3.94 -3.51 -14.52
N GLY A 73 4.18 -2.25 -14.92
CA GLY A 73 3.19 -1.18 -15.02
C GLY A 73 1.96 -1.43 -15.92
N ALA A 74 1.96 -2.45 -16.78
CA ALA A 74 0.78 -2.82 -17.56
C ALA A 74 -0.42 -3.25 -16.71
N GLN A 75 -0.18 -3.80 -15.52
CA GLN A 75 -1.26 -4.39 -14.71
C GLN A 75 -2.11 -3.33 -13.98
N PHE A 76 -1.63 -2.09 -13.90
CA PHE A 76 -2.30 -0.98 -13.22
C PHE A 76 -2.68 0.19 -14.15
N GLY A 77 -2.54 0.00 -15.47
CA GLY A 77 -2.93 1.01 -16.46
C GLY A 77 -1.86 2.04 -16.81
N ASP A 78 -0.65 1.93 -16.25
CA ASP A 78 0.46 2.87 -16.50
C ASP A 78 1.27 2.53 -17.77
N GLY A 79 0.92 1.45 -18.47
CA GLY A 79 1.71 0.88 -19.57
C GLY A 79 2.92 0.08 -19.05
N ILE A 80 3.46 -0.84 -19.87
CA ILE A 80 4.74 -1.49 -19.51
C ILE A 80 5.84 -0.44 -19.66
N ASP A 81 6.54 -0.12 -18.57
CA ASP A 81 7.77 0.68 -18.63
C ASP A 81 8.76 -0.02 -19.58
N PRO A 82 9.17 0.61 -20.69
CA PRO A 82 10.10 0.02 -21.65
C PRO A 82 11.43 -0.43 -21.02
N ALA A 83 11.82 0.14 -19.88
CA ALA A 83 13.04 -0.23 -19.17
C ALA A 83 12.99 -1.63 -18.53
N LEU A 84 11.80 -2.24 -18.40
CA LEU A 84 11.61 -3.58 -17.85
C LEU A 84 11.85 -4.71 -18.88
N PHE A 85 12.12 -4.38 -20.15
CA PHE A 85 12.43 -5.37 -21.22
C PHE A 85 13.92 -5.65 -21.41
N ARG A 86 14.79 -5.27 -20.46
CA ARG A 86 16.24 -5.39 -20.61
C ARG A 86 16.83 -6.62 -19.94
#